data_AF-A0A5S5CAK2-F1
#
_entry.id   AF-A0A5S5CAK2-F1
#
_cell.length_a   1.000
_cell.length_b   1.000
_cell.length_c   1.000
_cell.angle_alpha   90.00
_cell.angle_beta   90.00
_cell.angle_gamma   90.00
#
_symmetry.space_group_name_H-M   'P 1'
#
loop_
_entity.id
_entity.type
_entity.pdbx_description
1 polymer ?
#
loop_
_entity_poly.entity_id
_entity_poly.type
_entity_poly.pdbx_seq_one_letter_code
_entity_poly.pdbx_strand_id
1 'polypeptide(L)'
;MEVYANTISMAFYTFPAAAALFTLPFLLTQYRRHGYIHKYRALMLYLLLLYLMNAVYLILLPLPPTIHNEPPDADSYVQWVPFHFIRDIASETAVRADAPSTYWRLLREQAFLQVAFNILLTVPLGMFLRLYFRRSWLACLLLALGLSLLFEITQVTGIYGIYDYPYRLFDVDDLIANTAGGLLGFLTAAWLTKRLPRIDRLDDNVDLATKRVSYTRRAVAFLCDWTIALPIWVVLGVLHVPLPYWMTVAIYFILIPLVTNGRTFGKWLVRIQLRGKADRIMTRELVIRYGLLYGVIGGLHEAFLLMAAARSPAILLLPAAMALFALDAVLAIHALRCVFNRSRQLFYEKRSRTHHVIR
;
A
#
# COMPACT_ATOMS: atom_id res chain seq x y z
N MET A 1 -26.57 3.26 8.78
CA MET A 1 -26.10 3.39 7.38
C MET A 1 -24.99 4.43 7.25
N GLU A 2 -25.20 5.68 7.68
CA GLU A 2 -24.18 6.74 7.57
C GLU A 2 -22.86 6.42 8.30
N VAL A 3 -22.92 5.88 9.52
CA VAL A 3 -21.72 5.49 10.28
C VAL A 3 -20.88 4.45 9.54
N TYR A 4 -21.52 3.42 8.96
CA TYR A 4 -20.83 2.40 8.15
C TYR A 4 -20.21 3.01 6.88
N ALA A 5 -20.94 3.88 6.17
CA ALA A 5 -20.44 4.54 4.97
C ALA A 5 -19.25 5.49 5.26
N ASN A 6 -19.30 6.23 6.37
CA ASN A 6 -18.21 7.11 6.81
C ASN A 6 -16.97 6.30 7.20
N THR A 7 -17.17 5.17 7.88
CA THR A 7 -16.09 4.25 8.28
C THR A 7 -15.37 3.67 7.06
N ILE A 8 -16.14 3.20 6.07
CA ILE A 8 -15.61 2.70 4.79
C ILE A 8 -14.84 3.83 4.09
N SER A 9 -15.40 5.04 4.00
CA SER A 9 -14.76 6.18 3.35
C SER A 9 -13.43 6.57 4.01
N MET A 10 -13.36 6.55 5.34
CA MET A 10 -12.12 6.79 6.10
C MET A 10 -11.05 5.74 5.78
N ALA A 11 -11.45 4.48 5.59
CA ALA A 11 -10.54 3.42 5.13
C ALA A 11 -9.96 3.79 3.77
N PHE A 12 -10.78 4.21 2.80
CA PHE A 12 -10.32 4.62 1.48
C PHE A 12 -9.39 5.84 1.49
N TYR A 13 -9.60 6.82 2.37
CA TYR A 13 -8.72 8.00 2.46
C TYR A 13 -7.36 7.69 3.09
N THR A 14 -7.31 6.83 4.10
CA THR A 14 -6.07 6.45 4.80
C THR A 14 -5.32 5.33 4.08
N PHE A 15 -6.02 4.57 3.22
CA PHE A 15 -5.48 3.44 2.50
C PHE A 15 -4.23 3.73 1.66
N PRO A 16 -4.06 4.85 0.92
CA PRO A 16 -2.85 5.11 0.16
C PRO A 16 -1.57 5.13 1.02
N ALA A 17 -1.65 5.70 2.23
CA ALA A 17 -0.53 5.75 3.16
C ALA A 17 -0.20 4.36 3.71
N ALA A 18 -1.22 3.62 4.16
CA ALA A 18 -1.07 2.25 4.63
C ALA A 18 -0.57 1.32 3.51
N ALA A 19 -1.08 1.47 2.29
CA ALA A 19 -0.63 0.75 1.11
C ALA A 19 0.85 1.02 0.84
N ALA A 20 1.31 2.27 0.89
CA ALA A 20 2.73 2.56 0.80
C ALA A 20 3.52 1.85 1.91
N LEU A 21 3.09 1.95 3.17
CA LEU A 21 3.81 1.37 4.30
C LEU A 21 3.90 -0.17 4.26
N PHE A 22 2.79 -0.86 4.00
CA PHE A 22 2.72 -2.33 4.08
C PHE A 22 2.99 -3.02 2.75
N THR A 23 2.58 -2.44 1.61
CA THR A 23 2.83 -3.08 0.31
C THR A 23 4.25 -2.83 -0.19
N LEU A 24 4.89 -1.69 0.09
CA LEU A 24 6.24 -1.44 -0.43
C LEU A 24 7.27 -2.49 0.03
N PRO A 25 7.39 -2.85 1.33
CA PRO A 25 8.35 -3.87 1.76
C PRO A 25 8.08 -5.23 1.12
N PHE A 26 6.81 -5.61 0.99
CA PHE A 26 6.41 -6.84 0.34
C PHE A 26 6.76 -6.82 -1.16
N LEU A 27 6.41 -5.74 -1.87
CA LEU A 27 6.69 -5.58 -3.29
C LEU A 27 8.20 -5.60 -3.52
N LEU A 28 8.99 -4.92 -2.68
CA LEU A 28 10.45 -4.97 -2.71
C LEU A 28 10.98 -6.39 -2.50
N THR A 29 10.45 -7.13 -1.53
CA THR A 29 10.88 -8.51 -1.24
C THR A 29 10.55 -9.46 -2.39
N GLN A 30 9.32 -9.42 -2.90
CA GLN A 30 8.92 -10.20 -4.07
C GLN A 30 9.76 -9.86 -5.29
N TYR A 31 10.01 -8.56 -5.49
CA TYR A 31 10.83 -8.07 -6.57
C TYR A 31 12.25 -8.61 -6.45
N ARG A 32 12.86 -8.54 -5.27
CA ARG A 32 14.21 -9.07 -5.05
C ARG A 32 14.23 -10.58 -5.24
N ARG A 33 13.19 -11.33 -4.86
CA ARG A 33 13.20 -12.78 -5.01
C ARG A 33 12.98 -13.25 -6.45
N HIS A 34 12.08 -12.60 -7.20
CA HIS A 34 11.62 -13.10 -8.50
C HIS A 34 11.98 -12.18 -9.69
N GLY A 35 12.57 -11.01 -9.46
CA GLY A 35 13.03 -10.09 -10.51
C GLY A 35 11.93 -9.30 -11.22
N TYR A 36 10.66 -9.56 -10.90
CA TYR A 36 9.51 -8.81 -11.38
C TYR A 36 8.30 -8.97 -10.44
N ILE A 37 7.29 -8.12 -10.65
CA ILE A 37 6.01 -8.23 -9.95
C ILE A 37 4.92 -8.48 -11.00
N HIS A 38 4.22 -9.61 -10.89
CA HIS A 38 3.06 -9.89 -11.72
C HIS A 38 1.90 -8.98 -11.32
N LYS A 39 1.24 -8.33 -12.29
CA LYS A 39 0.18 -7.34 -12.03
C LYS A 39 -0.95 -7.91 -11.18
N TYR A 40 -1.34 -9.15 -11.44
CA TYR A 40 -2.39 -9.83 -10.68
C TYR A 40 -1.95 -10.15 -9.25
N ARG A 41 -0.68 -10.53 -9.04
CA ARG A 41 -0.16 -10.77 -7.68
C ARG A 41 -0.19 -9.47 -6.88
N ALA A 42 0.25 -8.36 -7.48
CA ALA A 42 0.15 -7.03 -6.88
C ALA A 42 -1.30 -6.62 -6.58
N LEU A 43 -2.23 -6.83 -7.51
CA LEU A 43 -3.65 -6.53 -7.33
C LEU A 43 -4.26 -7.34 -6.17
N MET A 44 -3.97 -8.64 -6.07
CA MET A 44 -4.47 -9.49 -4.98
C MET A 44 -3.99 -8.99 -3.61
N LEU A 45 -2.73 -8.57 -3.50
CA LEU A 45 -2.20 -8.02 -2.25
C LEU A 45 -2.78 -6.67 -1.91
N TYR A 46 -2.96 -5.83 -2.91
CA TYR A 46 -3.64 -4.55 -2.78
C TYR A 46 -5.05 -4.75 -2.22
N LEU A 47 -5.82 -5.68 -2.82
CA LEU A 47 -7.16 -6.01 -2.37
C LEU A 47 -7.17 -6.65 -0.99
N LEU A 48 -6.20 -7.51 -0.66
CA LEU A 48 -6.05 -8.11 0.67
C LEU A 48 -5.82 -7.03 1.73
N LEU A 49 -4.94 -6.07 1.47
CA LEU A 49 -4.68 -4.98 2.41
C LEU A 49 -5.91 -4.08 2.56
N LEU A 50 -6.58 -3.73 1.46
CA LEU A 50 -7.78 -2.91 1.49
C LEU A 50 -8.87 -3.61 2.31
N TYR A 51 -9.03 -4.91 2.10
CA TYR A 51 -9.94 -5.76 2.87
C TYR A 51 -9.62 -5.72 4.37
N LEU A 52 -8.37 -6.02 4.76
CA LEU A 52 -7.97 -6.06 6.17
C LEU A 52 -8.17 -4.71 6.86
N MET A 53 -7.88 -3.59 6.18
CA MET A 53 -8.16 -2.25 6.72
C MET A 53 -9.64 -2.00 6.93
N ASN A 54 -10.48 -2.33 5.94
CA ASN A 54 -11.94 -2.18 6.08
C ASN A 54 -12.48 -3.06 7.21
N ALA A 55 -12.00 -4.29 7.34
CA ALA A 55 -12.39 -5.18 8.43
C ALA A 55 -12.07 -4.56 9.79
N VAL A 56 -10.82 -4.17 10.01
CA VAL A 56 -10.38 -3.51 11.26
C VAL A 56 -11.22 -2.27 11.55
N TYR A 57 -11.49 -1.43 10.55
CA TYR A 57 -12.26 -0.20 10.75
C TYR A 57 -13.72 -0.49 11.09
N LEU A 58 -14.38 -1.41 10.39
CA LEU A 58 -15.78 -1.79 10.68
C LEU A 58 -15.96 -2.40 12.07
N ILE A 59 -14.92 -3.08 12.56
CA ILE A 59 -14.90 -3.72 13.88
C ILE A 59 -14.59 -2.72 14.98
N LEU A 60 -13.66 -1.79 14.76
CA LEU A 60 -13.24 -0.86 15.81
C LEU A 60 -14.05 0.43 15.87
N LEU A 61 -14.62 0.90 14.76
CA LEU A 61 -15.30 2.20 14.71
C LEU A 61 -16.83 2.08 14.91
N PRO A 62 -17.47 3.10 15.49
CA PRO A 62 -16.87 4.34 16.01
C PRO A 62 -16.15 4.13 17.35
N LEU A 63 -15.05 4.85 17.55
CA LEU A 63 -14.35 4.87 18.82
C LEU A 63 -15.09 5.80 19.81
N PRO A 64 -14.99 5.54 21.13
CA PRO A 64 -15.47 6.47 22.14
C PRO A 64 -14.81 7.85 21.98
N PRO A 65 -15.53 8.95 22.32
CA PRO A 65 -15.03 10.30 22.16
C PRO A 65 -13.84 10.62 23.07
N THR A 66 -13.72 9.92 24.21
CA THR A 66 -12.67 10.08 25.21
C THR A 66 -12.12 8.72 25.61
N ILE A 67 -10.85 8.70 26.03
CA ILE A 67 -10.20 7.51 26.62
C ILE A 67 -10.89 7.11 27.93
N HIS A 68 -11.25 8.11 28.74
CA HIS A 68 -12.07 7.95 29.94
C HIS A 68 -13.54 7.84 29.55
N ASN A 69 -13.92 6.70 28.96
CA ASN A 69 -15.31 6.41 28.62
C ASN A 69 -16.07 5.87 29.83
N GLU A 70 -17.40 5.83 29.71
CA GLU A 70 -18.27 5.27 30.74
C GLU A 70 -18.41 3.75 30.56
N PRO A 71 -18.64 2.99 31.65
CA PRO A 71 -18.92 1.55 31.56
C PRO A 71 -20.20 1.30 30.75
N PRO A 72 -20.24 0.23 29.93
CA PRO A 72 -21.48 -0.21 29.29
C PRO A 72 -22.55 -0.54 30.33
N ASP A 73 -23.80 -0.19 30.02
CA ASP A 73 -24.97 -0.59 30.78
C ASP A 73 -25.31 -2.06 30.50
N ALA A 74 -24.50 -2.97 31.06
CA ALA A 74 -24.63 -4.41 30.92
C ALA A 74 -24.13 -5.14 32.17
N ASP A 75 -24.89 -6.14 32.62
CA ASP A 75 -24.54 -6.98 33.79
C ASP A 75 -23.26 -7.81 33.57
N SER A 76 -22.92 -8.08 32.31
CA SER A 76 -21.73 -8.82 31.89
C SER A 76 -21.17 -8.21 30.62
N TYR A 77 -19.83 -8.12 30.54
CA TYR A 77 -19.15 -7.72 29.32
C TYR A 77 -18.98 -8.85 28.31
N VAL A 78 -19.48 -10.04 28.66
CA VAL A 78 -19.37 -11.25 27.83
C VAL A 78 -20.71 -11.96 27.74
N GLN A 79 -21.12 -12.22 26.50
CA GLN A 79 -22.25 -13.05 26.11
C GLN A 79 -21.71 -14.43 25.71
N TRP A 80 -22.14 -15.47 26.43
CA TRP A 80 -21.66 -16.86 26.22
C TRP A 80 -22.69 -17.79 25.57
N VAL A 81 -23.93 -17.34 25.38
CA VAL A 81 -25.03 -18.22 24.94
C VAL A 81 -25.04 -18.26 23.41
N PRO A 82 -24.70 -19.40 22.79
CA PRO A 82 -24.70 -19.48 21.33
C PRO A 82 -26.13 -19.42 20.77
N PHE A 83 -26.24 -18.82 19.60
CA PHE A 83 -27.45 -18.52 18.84
C PHE A 83 -28.46 -17.67 19.60
N HIS A 84 -27.99 -16.77 20.47
CA HIS A 84 -28.84 -15.84 21.21
C HIS A 84 -29.60 -14.90 20.28
N PHE A 85 -28.98 -14.49 19.16
CA PHE A 85 -29.63 -13.65 18.15
C PHE A 85 -30.97 -14.23 17.64
N ILE A 86 -31.15 -15.55 17.67
CA ILE A 86 -32.42 -16.20 17.26
C ILE A 86 -33.53 -15.81 18.24
N ARG A 87 -33.21 -15.77 19.54
CA ARG A 87 -34.15 -15.34 20.57
C ARG A 87 -34.47 -13.86 20.41
N ASP A 88 -33.47 -13.02 20.15
CA ASP A 88 -33.65 -11.58 19.94
C ASP A 88 -34.55 -11.31 18.73
N ILE A 89 -34.30 -11.99 17.61
CA ILE A 89 -35.18 -11.97 16.45
C ILE A 89 -36.59 -12.46 16.84
N ALA A 90 -36.71 -13.59 17.54
CA ALA A 90 -38.03 -14.12 17.90
C ALA A 90 -38.83 -13.20 18.84
N SER A 91 -38.16 -12.44 19.72
CA SER A 91 -38.81 -11.51 20.65
C SER A 91 -39.14 -10.16 20.04
N GLU A 92 -38.32 -9.66 19.12
CA GLU A 92 -38.44 -8.31 18.56
C GLU A 92 -39.21 -8.29 17.23
N THR A 93 -39.24 -9.41 16.51
CA THR A 93 -39.71 -9.40 15.13
C THR A 93 -41.21 -9.68 15.03
N ALA A 94 -41.93 -8.80 14.33
CA ALA A 94 -43.32 -9.03 13.89
C ALA A 94 -43.40 -9.99 12.67
N VAL A 95 -42.50 -10.97 12.59
CA VAL A 95 -42.42 -11.96 11.51
C VAL A 95 -43.20 -13.18 11.90
N ARG A 96 -44.10 -13.56 11.01
CA ARG A 96 -45.04 -14.65 11.18
C ARG A 96 -44.58 -15.81 10.32
N ALA A 97 -44.27 -16.94 10.94
CA ALA A 97 -43.81 -18.15 10.24
C ALA A 97 -44.83 -18.67 9.21
N ASP A 98 -46.11 -18.38 9.42
CA ASP A 98 -47.24 -18.71 8.55
C ASP A 98 -47.48 -17.71 7.41
N ALA A 99 -46.75 -16.58 7.38
CA ALA A 99 -46.89 -15.54 6.36
C ALA A 99 -45.53 -15.16 5.75
N PRO A 100 -45.10 -15.83 4.65
CA PRO A 100 -43.82 -15.56 3.99
C PRO A 100 -43.65 -14.11 3.50
N SER A 101 -44.75 -13.40 3.26
CA SER A 101 -44.75 -11.97 2.91
C SER A 101 -44.21 -11.07 4.03
N THR A 102 -44.06 -11.59 5.26
CA THR A 102 -43.46 -10.86 6.39
C THR A 102 -41.95 -11.01 6.46
N TYR A 103 -41.34 -11.98 5.77
CA TYR A 103 -39.91 -12.32 5.92
C TYR A 103 -38.96 -11.21 5.49
N TRP A 104 -39.38 -10.31 4.58
CA TRP A 104 -38.55 -9.15 4.22
C TRP A 104 -38.25 -8.26 5.43
N ARG A 105 -39.09 -8.29 6.48
CA ARG A 105 -38.88 -7.52 7.72
C ARG A 105 -37.63 -7.98 8.47
N LEU A 106 -37.23 -9.26 8.37
CA LEU A 106 -35.96 -9.76 8.92
C LEU A 106 -34.75 -8.97 8.41
N LEU A 107 -34.79 -8.50 7.16
CA LEU A 107 -33.71 -7.70 6.57
C LEU A 107 -33.60 -6.28 7.17
N ARG A 108 -34.54 -5.89 8.04
CA ARG A 108 -34.49 -4.63 8.79
C ARG A 108 -34.14 -4.84 10.27
N GLU A 109 -34.14 -6.07 10.75
CA GLU A 109 -33.85 -6.39 12.15
C GLU A 109 -32.35 -6.28 12.44
N GLN A 110 -32.00 -5.63 13.55
CA GLN A 110 -30.61 -5.34 13.90
C GLN A 110 -29.82 -6.64 14.17
N ALA A 111 -30.40 -7.55 14.96
CA ALA A 111 -29.78 -8.85 15.27
C ALA A 111 -29.50 -9.69 13.99
N PHE A 112 -30.42 -9.70 13.02
CA PHE A 112 -30.20 -10.37 11.75
C PHE A 112 -29.08 -9.71 10.94
N LEU A 113 -29.10 -8.37 10.83
CA LEU A 113 -28.11 -7.62 10.07
C LEU A 113 -26.71 -7.75 10.68
N GLN A 114 -26.57 -7.80 12.00
CA GLN A 114 -25.30 -8.03 12.69
C GLN A 114 -24.68 -9.36 12.27
N VAL A 115 -25.42 -10.47 12.41
CA VAL A 115 -24.95 -11.80 12.02
C VAL A 115 -24.61 -11.84 10.52
N ALA A 116 -25.47 -11.28 9.66
CA ALA A 116 -25.24 -11.24 8.23
C ALA A 116 -23.98 -10.46 7.86
N PHE A 117 -23.75 -9.30 8.47
CA PHE A 117 -22.56 -8.48 8.20
C PHE A 117 -21.28 -9.11 8.74
N ASN A 118 -21.31 -9.79 9.89
CA ASN A 118 -20.17 -10.54 10.42
C ASN A 118 -19.78 -11.70 9.49
N ILE A 119 -20.77 -12.45 8.98
CA ILE A 119 -20.54 -13.44 7.92
C ILE A 119 -19.90 -12.80 6.69
N LEU A 120 -20.49 -11.72 6.15
CA LEU A 120 -20.00 -11.06 4.94
C LEU A 120 -18.59 -10.46 5.11
N LEU A 121 -18.27 -9.96 6.30
CA LEU A 121 -16.99 -9.37 6.63
C LEU A 121 -15.83 -10.38 6.50
N THR A 122 -16.07 -11.66 6.76
CA THR A 122 -15.02 -12.69 6.79
C THR A 122 -14.99 -13.56 5.55
N VAL A 123 -16.00 -13.47 4.67
CA VAL A 123 -16.00 -14.12 3.35
C VAL A 123 -14.73 -13.82 2.54
N PRO A 124 -14.27 -12.56 2.39
CA PRO A 124 -13.05 -12.28 1.63
C PRO A 124 -11.80 -12.95 2.21
N LEU A 125 -11.68 -13.05 3.55
CA LEU A 125 -10.57 -13.78 4.19
C LEU A 125 -10.52 -15.23 3.71
N GLY A 126 -11.66 -15.93 3.78
CA GLY A 126 -11.77 -17.32 3.31
C GLY A 126 -11.38 -17.46 1.83
N MET A 127 -11.81 -16.50 1.02
CA MET A 127 -11.45 -16.48 -0.40
C MET A 127 -9.94 -16.31 -0.62
N PHE A 128 -9.30 -15.38 0.09
CA PHE A 128 -7.84 -15.19 0.00
C PHE A 128 -7.06 -16.40 0.51
N LEU A 129 -7.49 -17.02 1.61
CA LEU A 129 -6.85 -18.20 2.16
C LEU A 129 -6.85 -19.36 1.17
N ARG A 130 -7.93 -19.54 0.40
CA ARG A 130 -8.03 -20.58 -0.63
C ARG A 130 -7.34 -20.20 -1.95
N LEU A 131 -7.66 -19.03 -2.52
CA LEU A 131 -7.19 -18.61 -3.85
C LEU A 131 -5.71 -18.22 -3.85
N TYR A 132 -5.30 -17.42 -2.87
CA TYR A 132 -3.96 -16.82 -2.84
C TYR A 132 -2.99 -17.65 -1.99
N PHE A 133 -3.37 -17.98 -0.74
CA PHE A 133 -2.49 -18.69 0.19
C PHE A 133 -2.59 -20.22 0.09
N ARG A 134 -3.56 -20.75 -0.66
CA ARG A 134 -3.76 -22.19 -0.90
C ARG A 134 -3.80 -23.03 0.38
N ARG A 135 -4.41 -22.48 1.43
CA ARG A 135 -4.55 -23.16 2.73
C ARG A 135 -5.63 -24.26 2.68
N SER A 136 -5.55 -25.20 3.61
CA SER A 136 -6.56 -26.24 3.81
C SER A 136 -7.81 -25.66 4.49
N TRP A 137 -8.92 -26.39 4.44
CA TRP A 137 -10.16 -25.97 5.12
C TRP A 137 -9.96 -25.82 6.63
N LEU A 138 -9.17 -26.71 7.24
CA LEU A 138 -8.85 -26.66 8.67
C LEU A 138 -8.03 -25.42 9.01
N ALA A 139 -7.02 -25.10 8.20
CA ALA A 139 -6.27 -23.85 8.38
C ALA A 139 -7.17 -22.62 8.20
N CYS A 140 -8.14 -22.67 7.28
CA CYS A 140 -9.12 -21.59 7.11
C CYS A 140 -10.02 -21.44 8.34
N LEU A 141 -10.52 -22.54 8.89
CA LEU A 141 -11.32 -22.56 10.12
C LEU A 141 -10.54 -21.90 11.26
N LEU A 142 -9.32 -22.38 11.52
CA LEU A 142 -8.50 -21.89 12.64
C LEU A 142 -8.10 -20.42 12.47
N LEU A 143 -7.80 -19.99 11.24
CA LEU A 143 -7.44 -18.59 10.98
C LEU A 143 -8.65 -17.65 11.04
N ALA A 144 -9.83 -18.08 10.56
CA ALA A 144 -11.05 -17.29 10.66
C ALA A 144 -11.51 -17.17 12.13
N LEU A 145 -11.48 -18.28 12.88
CA LEU A 145 -11.77 -18.29 14.31
C LEU A 145 -10.77 -17.42 15.09
N GLY A 146 -9.47 -17.57 14.81
CA GLY A 146 -8.43 -16.77 15.46
C GLY A 146 -8.53 -15.28 15.14
N LEU A 147 -8.89 -14.92 13.90
CA LEU A 147 -9.14 -13.53 13.54
C LEU A 147 -10.38 -12.99 14.26
N SER A 148 -11.47 -13.76 14.31
CA SER A 148 -12.66 -13.34 15.04
C SER A 148 -12.37 -13.16 16.53
N LEU A 149 -11.63 -14.08 17.13
CA LEU A 149 -11.23 -13.98 18.53
C LEU A 149 -10.35 -12.76 18.78
N LEU A 150 -9.44 -12.45 17.86
CA LEU A 150 -8.64 -11.22 17.92
C LEU A 150 -9.53 -9.97 17.95
N PHE A 151 -10.60 -9.95 17.16
CA PHE A 151 -11.55 -8.83 17.12
C PHE A 151 -12.30 -8.67 18.43
N GLU A 152 -12.91 -9.74 18.92
CA GLU A 152 -13.64 -9.73 20.20
C GLU A 152 -12.73 -9.33 21.37
N ILE A 153 -11.51 -9.90 21.44
CA ILE A 153 -10.53 -9.54 22.48
C ILE A 153 -10.17 -8.06 22.38
N THR A 154 -9.94 -7.54 21.17
CA THR A 154 -9.58 -6.13 20.99
C THR A 154 -10.71 -5.22 21.49
N GLN A 155 -11.97 -5.59 21.27
CA GLN A 155 -13.14 -4.80 21.68
C GLN A 155 -13.39 -4.87 23.19
N VAL A 156 -13.44 -6.08 23.76
CA VAL A 156 -13.74 -6.28 25.19
C VAL A 156 -12.63 -5.73 26.11
N THR A 157 -11.41 -5.59 25.59
CA THR A 157 -10.29 -4.99 26.32
C THR A 157 -10.16 -3.49 26.12
N GLY A 158 -11.08 -2.83 25.39
CA GLY A 158 -10.94 -1.39 25.10
C GLY A 158 -9.67 -1.07 24.31
N ILE A 159 -9.36 -1.88 23.29
CA ILE A 159 -8.10 -1.86 22.54
C ILE A 159 -6.91 -2.04 23.48
N TYR A 160 -6.89 -3.16 24.20
CA TYR A 160 -5.78 -3.54 25.09
C TYR A 160 -5.50 -2.49 26.20
N GLY A 161 -6.55 -1.87 26.74
CA GLY A 161 -6.47 -0.88 27.82
C GLY A 161 -6.19 0.54 27.36
N ILE A 162 -6.37 0.86 26.08
CA ILE A 162 -6.35 2.26 25.61
C ILE A 162 -7.60 3.02 26.10
N TYR A 163 -8.73 2.34 26.22
CA TYR A 163 -9.98 2.86 26.79
C TYR A 163 -10.24 2.25 28.17
N ASP A 164 -10.78 3.05 29.09
CA ASP A 164 -11.04 2.62 30.48
C ASP A 164 -12.05 1.46 30.56
N TYR A 165 -13.02 1.43 29.64
CA TYR A 165 -14.05 0.38 29.56
C TYR A 165 -14.22 -0.17 28.14
N PRO A 166 -14.70 -1.42 27.98
CA PRO A 166 -15.10 -1.92 26.68
C PRO A 166 -16.16 -1.04 26.05
N TYR A 167 -16.04 -0.80 24.74
CA TYR A 167 -17.07 -0.06 23.99
C TYR A 167 -17.92 -0.98 23.10
N ARG A 168 -17.60 -2.27 23.07
CA ARG A 168 -18.44 -3.36 22.55
C ARG A 168 -18.26 -4.58 23.45
N LEU A 169 -19.34 -5.37 23.58
CA LEU A 169 -19.36 -6.58 24.39
C LEU A 169 -18.80 -7.75 23.59
N PHE A 170 -18.18 -8.71 24.28
CA PHE A 170 -17.75 -9.96 23.65
C PHE A 170 -18.97 -10.82 23.35
N ASP A 171 -19.10 -11.28 22.10
CA ASP A 171 -20.22 -12.10 21.66
C ASP A 171 -19.76 -13.41 20.99
N VAL A 172 -20.21 -14.55 21.54
CA VAL A 172 -19.94 -15.87 20.96
C VAL A 172 -20.62 -16.04 19.60
N ASP A 173 -21.76 -15.38 19.37
CA ASP A 173 -22.44 -15.42 18.07
C ASP A 173 -21.65 -14.72 16.98
N ASP A 174 -20.92 -13.66 17.33
CA ASP A 174 -20.02 -12.97 16.42
C ASP A 174 -18.84 -13.87 16.03
N LEU A 175 -18.28 -14.64 16.98
CA LEU A 175 -17.28 -15.67 16.69
C LEU A 175 -17.79 -16.73 15.70
N ILE A 176 -19.01 -17.23 15.92
CA ILE A 176 -19.63 -18.25 15.07
C ILE A 176 -19.89 -17.68 13.68
N ALA A 177 -20.49 -16.50 13.59
CA ALA A 177 -20.83 -15.82 12.34
C ALA A 177 -19.58 -15.53 11.50
N ASN A 178 -18.55 -14.93 12.10
CA ASN A 178 -17.28 -14.64 11.44
C ASN A 178 -16.55 -15.92 11.00
N THR A 179 -16.57 -16.97 11.81
CA THR A 179 -15.97 -18.26 11.42
C THR A 179 -16.73 -18.90 10.26
N ALA A 180 -18.06 -18.85 10.29
CA ALA A 180 -18.91 -19.35 9.21
C ALA A 180 -18.71 -18.57 7.91
N GLY A 181 -18.58 -17.24 7.97
CA GLY A 181 -18.26 -16.40 6.82
C GLY A 181 -16.91 -16.75 6.19
N GLY A 182 -15.87 -16.95 7.00
CA GLY A 182 -14.58 -17.46 6.53
C GLY A 182 -14.68 -18.80 5.79
N LEU A 183 -15.44 -19.75 6.32
CA LEU A 183 -15.67 -21.04 5.65
C LEU A 183 -16.51 -20.90 4.36
N LEU A 184 -17.55 -20.08 4.37
CA LEU A 184 -18.35 -19.78 3.17
C LEU A 184 -17.50 -19.17 2.06
N GLY A 185 -16.63 -18.22 2.41
CA GLY A 185 -15.65 -17.66 1.49
C GLY A 185 -14.68 -18.70 0.93
N PHE A 186 -14.20 -19.61 1.79
CA PHE A 186 -13.34 -20.72 1.37
C PHE A 186 -14.02 -21.65 0.37
N LEU A 187 -15.27 -22.06 0.64
CA LEU A 187 -16.05 -22.91 -0.24
C LEU A 187 -16.33 -22.23 -1.58
N THR A 188 -16.73 -20.96 -1.54
CA THR A 188 -16.95 -20.11 -2.72
C THR A 188 -15.68 -20.02 -3.57
N ALA A 189 -14.53 -19.76 -2.94
CA ALA A 189 -13.24 -19.75 -3.62
C ALA A 189 -12.82 -21.13 -4.17
N ALA A 190 -13.09 -22.22 -3.45
CA ALA A 190 -12.79 -23.57 -3.93
C ALA A 190 -13.59 -23.89 -5.20
N TRP A 191 -14.84 -23.43 -5.28
CA TRP A 191 -15.66 -23.49 -6.49
C TRP A 191 -15.09 -22.60 -7.61
N LEU A 192 -14.75 -21.35 -7.33
CA LEU A 192 -14.14 -20.39 -8.29
C LEU A 192 -12.79 -20.86 -8.84
N THR A 193 -11.97 -21.53 -8.03
CA THR A 193 -10.64 -22.02 -8.44
C THR A 193 -10.73 -22.98 -9.63
N LYS A 194 -11.86 -23.67 -9.81
CA LYS A 194 -12.10 -24.53 -10.99
C LYS A 194 -12.21 -23.73 -12.29
N ARG A 195 -12.49 -22.43 -12.22
CA ARG A 195 -12.70 -21.52 -13.37
C ARG A 195 -11.64 -20.43 -13.51
N LEU A 196 -10.85 -20.17 -12.47
CA LEU A 196 -9.83 -19.12 -12.48
C LEU A 196 -8.43 -19.66 -12.85
N PRO A 197 -7.59 -18.84 -13.52
CA PRO A 197 -6.22 -19.21 -13.82
C PRO A 197 -5.40 -19.39 -12.53
N ARG A 198 -4.55 -20.41 -12.50
CA ARG A 198 -3.76 -20.72 -11.31
C ARG A 198 -2.66 -19.68 -11.09
N ILE A 199 -2.60 -19.11 -9.88
CA ILE A 199 -1.68 -18.01 -9.52
C ILE A 199 -0.20 -18.45 -9.56
N ASP A 200 0.07 -19.73 -9.35
CA ASP A 200 1.42 -20.32 -9.37
C ASP A 200 2.01 -20.44 -10.78
N ARG A 201 1.16 -20.49 -11.82
CA ARG A 201 1.57 -20.56 -13.23
C ARG A 201 1.61 -19.21 -13.94
N LEU A 202 1.37 -18.12 -13.22
CA LEU A 202 1.42 -16.77 -13.79
C LEU A 202 2.83 -16.39 -14.29
N ASP A 203 3.83 -17.11 -13.80
CA ASP A 203 5.23 -16.80 -14.02
C ASP A 203 5.88 -17.66 -15.11
N ASP A 204 5.22 -18.74 -15.57
CA ASP A 204 5.79 -19.78 -16.44
C ASP A 204 6.27 -19.28 -17.81
N ASN A 205 5.70 -18.17 -18.30
CA ASN A 205 6.02 -17.59 -19.62
C ASN A 205 6.71 -16.22 -19.54
N VAL A 206 7.23 -15.84 -18.37
CA VAL A 206 7.87 -14.53 -18.18
C VAL A 206 9.38 -14.62 -18.42
N ASP A 207 9.80 -14.20 -19.59
CA ASP A 207 11.21 -13.92 -19.84
C ASP A 207 11.60 -12.55 -19.24
N LEU A 208 12.55 -12.58 -18.31
CA LEU A 208 13.08 -11.40 -17.66
C LEU A 208 14.11 -10.66 -18.53
N ALA A 209 14.78 -11.35 -19.45
CA ALA A 209 15.82 -10.79 -20.30
C ALA A 209 15.24 -9.80 -21.33
N THR A 210 14.01 -10.05 -21.79
CA THR A 210 13.29 -9.16 -22.72
C THR A 210 12.53 -8.01 -22.01
N LYS A 211 12.45 -8.01 -20.68
CA LYS A 211 11.73 -6.98 -19.93
C LYS A 211 12.57 -5.74 -19.67
N ARG A 212 12.21 -4.63 -20.34
CA ARG A 212 12.69 -3.29 -20.00
C ARG A 212 12.33 -2.96 -18.53
N VAL A 213 13.26 -2.32 -17.83
CA VAL A 213 13.03 -1.77 -16.49
C VAL A 213 11.87 -0.77 -16.52
N SER A 214 10.84 -1.01 -15.70
CA SER A 214 9.67 -0.12 -15.62
C SER A 214 10.01 1.24 -15.03
N TYR A 215 9.27 2.28 -15.44
CA TYR A 215 9.40 3.62 -14.87
C TYR A 215 9.01 3.68 -13.39
N THR A 216 8.05 2.85 -12.95
CA THR A 216 7.71 2.72 -11.53
C THR A 216 8.91 2.26 -10.71
N ARG A 217 9.66 1.26 -11.19
CA ARG A 217 10.87 0.76 -10.53
C ARG A 217 11.98 1.80 -10.49
N ARG A 218 12.10 2.59 -11.55
CA ARG A 218 13.04 3.72 -11.61
C ARG A 218 12.65 4.84 -10.64
N ALA A 219 11.36 5.12 -10.49
CA ALA A 219 10.85 6.11 -9.54
C ALA A 219 11.13 5.67 -8.10
N VAL A 220 10.87 4.40 -7.75
CA VAL A 220 11.22 3.85 -6.42
C VAL A 220 12.73 3.95 -6.15
N ALA A 221 13.58 3.58 -7.12
CA ALA A 221 15.03 3.73 -6.97
C ALA A 221 15.43 5.20 -6.76
N PHE A 222 14.84 6.12 -7.52
CA PHE A 222 15.08 7.56 -7.40
C PHE A 222 14.67 8.10 -6.02
N LEU A 223 13.48 7.73 -5.52
CA LEU A 223 13.02 8.15 -4.21
C LEU A 223 13.94 7.64 -3.11
N CYS A 224 14.29 6.35 -3.11
CA CYS A 224 15.22 5.78 -2.13
C CYS A 224 16.62 6.40 -2.21
N ASP A 225 17.10 6.71 -3.42
CA ASP A 225 18.38 7.39 -3.61
C ASP A 225 18.38 8.78 -2.97
N TRP A 226 17.30 9.54 -3.15
CA TRP A 226 17.18 10.88 -2.55
C TRP A 226 16.92 10.85 -1.04
N THR A 227 16.30 9.79 -0.50
CA THR A 227 16.23 9.59 0.96
C THR A 227 17.62 9.48 1.59
N ILE A 228 18.61 8.94 0.87
CA ILE A 228 20.00 8.84 1.34
C ILE A 228 20.81 10.09 0.98
N ALA A 229 20.63 10.65 -0.21
CA ALA A 229 21.38 11.81 -0.68
C ALA A 229 21.01 13.11 0.06
N LEU A 230 19.73 13.28 0.44
CA LEU A 230 19.26 14.51 1.08
C LEU A 230 19.93 14.78 2.44
N PRO A 231 20.03 13.82 3.38
CA PRO A 231 20.79 14.01 4.61
C PRO A 231 22.25 14.39 4.37
N ILE A 232 22.91 13.81 3.36
CA ILE A 232 24.30 14.15 2.99
C ILE A 232 24.38 15.62 2.57
N TRP A 233 23.48 16.05 1.68
CA TRP A 233 23.43 17.44 1.23
C TRP A 233 23.19 18.42 2.38
N VAL A 234 22.23 18.12 3.26
CA VAL A 234 21.92 18.96 4.43
C VAL A 234 23.11 19.05 5.38
N VAL A 235 23.74 17.92 5.71
CA VAL A 235 24.91 17.90 6.60
C VAL A 235 26.08 18.69 6.01
N LEU A 236 26.38 18.53 4.72
CA LEU A 236 27.42 19.32 4.05
C LEU A 236 27.09 20.81 4.08
N GLY A 237 25.82 21.19 3.94
CA GLY A 237 25.35 22.57 4.07
C GLY A 237 25.55 23.13 5.47
N VAL A 238 25.17 22.38 6.52
CA VAL A 238 25.36 22.76 7.93
C VAL A 238 26.84 22.89 8.29
N LEU A 239 27.70 22.04 7.70
CA LEU A 239 29.15 22.13 7.85
C LEU A 239 29.80 23.21 6.98
N HIS A 240 29.01 24.03 6.27
CA HIS A 240 29.47 25.15 5.43
C HIS A 240 30.46 24.72 4.34
N VAL A 241 30.33 23.48 3.86
CA VAL A 241 31.14 22.99 2.74
C VAL A 241 30.71 23.73 1.46
N PRO A 242 31.65 24.25 0.65
CA PRO A 242 31.28 24.96 -0.57
C PRO A 242 30.54 24.04 -1.54
N LEU A 243 29.46 24.56 -2.13
CA LEU A 243 28.66 23.86 -3.15
C LEU A 243 28.15 22.47 -2.69
N PRO A 244 27.45 22.38 -1.53
CA PRO A 244 27.14 21.11 -0.88
C PRO A 244 26.22 20.21 -1.74
N TYR A 245 25.32 20.82 -2.51
CA TYR A 245 24.48 20.13 -3.50
C TYR A 245 25.33 19.41 -4.56
N TRP A 246 26.26 20.14 -5.18
CA TRP A 246 27.11 19.63 -6.25
C TRP A 246 28.05 18.52 -5.76
N MET A 247 28.59 18.67 -4.56
CA MET A 247 29.39 17.61 -3.92
C MET A 247 28.56 16.36 -3.66
N THR A 248 27.33 16.50 -3.16
CA THR A 248 26.42 15.37 -2.95
C THR A 248 26.14 14.65 -4.27
N VAL A 249 25.86 15.39 -5.35
CA VAL A 249 25.62 14.80 -6.67
C VAL A 249 26.87 14.10 -7.20
N ALA A 250 28.04 14.71 -7.08
CA ALA A 250 29.30 14.13 -7.54
C ALA A 250 29.65 12.84 -6.77
N ILE A 251 29.55 12.85 -5.44
CA ILE A 251 29.86 11.70 -4.61
C ILE A 251 28.80 10.60 -4.85
N TYR A 252 27.52 10.92 -4.70
CA TYR A 252 26.47 9.91 -4.65
C TYR A 252 26.07 9.37 -6.03
N PHE A 253 25.98 10.24 -7.04
CA PHE A 253 25.50 9.84 -8.37
C PHE A 253 26.62 9.64 -9.40
N ILE A 254 27.85 10.11 -9.16
CA ILE A 254 28.98 9.86 -10.08
C ILE A 254 29.96 8.86 -9.46
N LEU A 255 30.53 9.14 -8.28
CA LEU A 255 31.58 8.31 -7.68
C LEU A 255 31.07 6.91 -7.28
N ILE A 256 29.94 6.82 -6.57
CA ILE A 256 29.38 5.52 -6.15
C ILE A 256 29.04 4.64 -7.37
N PRO A 257 28.34 5.13 -8.42
CA PRO A 257 28.12 4.33 -9.62
C PRO A 257 29.39 3.99 -10.39
N LEU A 258 30.44 4.81 -10.34
CA LEU A 258 31.70 4.48 -10.99
C LEU A 258 32.36 3.25 -10.34
N VAL A 259 32.40 3.22 -8.99
CA VAL A 259 32.99 2.12 -8.21
C VAL A 259 32.13 0.86 -8.27
N THR A 260 30.80 1.00 -8.24
CA THR A 260 29.87 -0.14 -8.23
C THR A 260 29.39 -0.57 -9.62
N ASN A 261 29.97 0.02 -10.67
CA ASN A 261 29.64 -0.21 -12.08
C ASN A 261 28.13 0.02 -12.39
N GLY A 262 27.61 1.18 -12.00
CA GLY A 262 26.28 1.69 -12.38
C GLY A 262 25.21 1.56 -11.31
N ARG A 263 25.58 1.24 -10.06
CA ARG A 263 24.63 1.06 -8.94
C ARG A 263 24.69 2.22 -7.96
N THR A 264 23.53 2.52 -7.41
CA THR A 264 23.32 3.39 -6.23
C THR A 264 22.54 2.55 -5.22
N PHE A 265 22.34 3.04 -4.00
CA PHE A 265 21.57 2.30 -2.99
C PHE A 265 20.17 1.94 -3.49
N GLY A 266 19.42 2.92 -4.03
CA GLY A 266 18.07 2.71 -4.55
C GLY A 266 18.05 1.75 -5.74
N LYS A 267 19.03 1.86 -6.65
CA LYS A 267 19.16 0.92 -7.77
C LYS A 267 19.47 -0.50 -7.31
N TRP A 268 20.39 -0.66 -6.35
CA TRP A 268 20.68 -1.95 -5.73
C TRP A 268 19.46 -2.52 -5.02
N LEU A 269 18.71 -1.67 -4.29
CA LEU A 269 17.52 -2.06 -3.54
C LEU A 269 16.50 -2.73 -4.46
N VAL A 270 16.23 -2.11 -5.61
CA VAL A 270 15.29 -2.61 -6.60
C VAL A 270 15.92 -3.53 -7.64
N ARG A 271 17.21 -3.91 -7.56
CA ARG A 271 17.95 -4.78 -8.52
C ARG A 271 18.11 -4.26 -9.96
N ILE A 272 18.23 -2.95 -10.13
CA ILE A 272 18.60 -2.37 -11.44
C ILE A 272 20.07 -1.95 -11.44
N GLN A 273 20.64 -1.94 -12.63
CA GLN A 273 21.99 -1.45 -12.86
C GLN A 273 21.97 -0.53 -14.08
N LEU A 274 22.73 0.56 -14.01
CA LEU A 274 22.96 1.43 -15.15
C LEU A 274 24.10 0.85 -15.99
N ARG A 275 23.87 0.63 -17.28
CA ARG A 275 24.90 0.19 -18.23
C ARG A 275 25.16 1.25 -19.29
N GLY A 276 26.43 1.34 -19.67
CA GLY A 276 26.93 2.13 -20.80
C GLY A 276 26.86 1.37 -22.12
N LYS A 277 27.47 1.93 -23.16
CA LYS A 277 27.52 1.29 -24.49
C LYS A 277 28.34 -0.01 -24.50
N ALA A 278 29.41 -0.08 -23.69
CA ALA A 278 30.35 -1.19 -23.66
C ALA A 278 30.11 -2.15 -22.47
N ASP A 279 28.84 -2.30 -22.04
CA ASP A 279 28.40 -3.00 -20.82
C ASP A 279 28.91 -2.47 -19.48
N ARG A 280 30.14 -1.94 -19.44
CA ARG A 280 30.70 -1.18 -18.31
C ARG A 280 30.36 0.30 -18.46
N ILE A 281 30.06 0.95 -17.34
CA ILE A 281 29.78 2.38 -17.31
C ILE A 281 31.08 3.19 -17.38
N MET A 282 31.10 4.23 -18.21
CA MET A 282 32.23 5.17 -18.29
C MET A 282 31.93 6.46 -17.53
N THR A 283 32.97 7.13 -17.01
CA THR A 283 32.84 8.43 -16.32
C THR A 283 32.13 9.46 -17.18
N ARG A 284 32.46 9.56 -18.48
CA ARG A 284 31.79 10.50 -19.41
C ARG A 284 30.28 10.27 -19.50
N GLU A 285 29.84 9.01 -19.45
CA GLU A 285 28.43 8.66 -19.59
C GLU A 285 27.66 9.07 -18.34
N LEU A 286 28.25 8.87 -17.15
CA LEU A 286 27.71 9.35 -15.88
C LEU A 286 27.66 10.87 -15.80
N VAL A 287 28.74 11.55 -16.19
CA VAL A 287 28.82 13.01 -16.19
C VAL A 287 27.78 13.61 -17.14
N ILE A 288 27.62 13.08 -18.35
CA ILE A 288 26.57 13.56 -19.27
C ILE A 288 25.17 13.30 -18.68
N ARG A 289 24.92 12.09 -18.18
CA ARG A 289 23.61 11.70 -17.65
C ARG A 289 23.20 12.55 -16.45
N TYR A 290 24.06 12.58 -15.43
CA TYR A 290 23.79 13.23 -14.15
C TYR A 290 24.10 14.72 -14.19
N GLY A 291 24.98 15.18 -15.08
CA GLY A 291 25.13 16.60 -15.39
C GLY A 291 23.87 17.18 -16.02
N LEU A 292 23.21 16.47 -16.93
CA LEU A 292 21.91 16.92 -17.47
C LEU A 292 20.79 16.85 -16.42
N LEU A 293 20.70 15.76 -15.67
CA LEU A 293 19.60 15.54 -14.73
C LEU A 293 19.73 16.35 -13.43
N TYR A 294 20.89 16.29 -12.78
CA TYR A 294 21.11 16.96 -11.49
C TYR A 294 21.91 18.24 -11.65
N GLY A 295 22.83 18.32 -12.61
CA GLY A 295 23.55 19.57 -12.84
C GLY A 295 22.67 20.67 -13.43
N VAL A 296 22.02 20.41 -14.57
CA VAL A 296 21.17 21.41 -15.22
C VAL A 296 19.82 21.51 -14.50
N ILE A 297 19.00 20.47 -14.53
CA ILE A 297 17.64 20.57 -13.97
C ILE A 297 17.71 20.76 -12.45
N GLY A 298 18.44 19.89 -11.76
CA GLY A 298 18.58 19.98 -10.31
C GLY A 298 19.34 21.24 -9.85
N GLY A 299 20.38 21.67 -10.56
CA GLY A 299 21.11 22.89 -10.24
C GLY A 299 20.30 24.16 -10.47
N LEU A 300 19.38 24.18 -11.45
CA LEU A 300 18.42 25.29 -11.60
C LEU A 300 17.44 25.36 -10.41
N HIS A 301 16.99 24.21 -9.90
CA HIS A 301 16.17 24.17 -8.69
C HIS A 301 16.96 24.64 -7.46
N GLU A 302 18.22 24.20 -7.34
CA GLU A 302 19.10 24.63 -6.25
C GLU A 302 19.36 26.13 -6.29
N ALA A 303 19.65 26.67 -7.48
CA ALA A 303 19.83 28.12 -7.65
C ALA A 303 18.58 28.90 -7.23
N PHE A 304 17.39 28.42 -7.57
CA PHE A 304 16.13 29.02 -7.14
C PHE A 304 15.95 28.95 -5.61
N LEU A 305 16.26 27.81 -4.98
CA LEU A 305 16.22 27.67 -3.52
C LEU A 305 17.18 28.64 -2.83
N LEU A 306 18.40 28.80 -3.36
CA LEU A 306 19.39 29.76 -2.85
C LEU A 306 18.92 31.21 -3.03
N MET A 307 18.34 31.56 -4.18
CA MET A 307 17.74 32.89 -4.40
C MET A 307 16.62 33.18 -3.40
N ALA A 308 15.76 32.20 -3.15
CA ALA A 308 14.65 32.32 -2.20
C ALA A 308 15.18 32.45 -0.75
N ALA A 309 16.18 31.64 -0.37
CA ALA A 309 16.83 31.71 0.94
C ALA A 309 17.55 33.05 1.16
N ALA A 310 18.16 33.61 0.11
CA ALA A 310 18.78 34.94 0.11
C ALA A 310 17.75 36.10 0.13
N ARG A 311 16.44 35.79 0.20
CA ARG A 311 15.34 36.78 0.20
C ARG A 311 15.39 37.73 -1.00
N SER A 312 15.73 37.18 -2.17
CA SER A 312 15.73 37.93 -3.43
C SER A 312 14.36 38.58 -3.69
N PRO A 313 14.29 39.74 -4.37
CA PRO A 313 13.03 40.43 -4.60
C PRO A 313 12.06 39.59 -5.45
N ALA A 314 10.76 39.73 -5.17
CA ALA A 314 9.70 38.96 -5.84
C ALA A 314 9.71 39.09 -7.36
N ILE A 315 10.15 40.24 -7.90
CA ILE A 315 10.28 40.49 -9.33
C ILE A 315 11.28 39.54 -10.02
N LEU A 316 12.23 38.96 -9.28
CA LEU A 316 13.16 37.94 -9.78
C LEU A 316 12.65 36.52 -9.49
N LEU A 317 12.09 36.30 -8.31
CA LEU A 317 11.62 34.98 -7.89
C LEU A 317 10.42 34.49 -8.70
N LEU A 318 9.45 35.36 -9.00
CA LEU A 318 8.24 34.96 -9.72
C LEU A 318 8.54 34.46 -11.15
N PRO A 319 9.30 35.19 -12.00
CA PRO A 319 9.68 34.67 -13.32
C PRO A 319 10.51 33.39 -13.24
N ALA A 320 11.43 33.29 -12.27
CA ALA A 320 12.24 32.10 -12.07
C ALA A 320 11.38 30.87 -11.70
N ALA A 321 10.41 31.04 -10.81
CA ALA A 321 9.46 30.00 -10.43
C ALA A 321 8.59 29.57 -11.62
N MET A 322 8.10 30.52 -12.41
CA MET A 322 7.32 30.22 -13.63
C MET A 322 8.15 29.48 -14.67
N ALA A 323 9.41 29.87 -14.87
CA ALA A 323 10.32 29.19 -15.78
C ALA A 323 10.63 27.76 -15.33
N LEU A 324 10.87 27.54 -14.03
CA LEU A 324 11.05 26.20 -13.46
C LEU A 324 9.79 25.35 -13.60
N PHE A 325 8.62 25.90 -13.27
CA PHE A 325 7.35 25.18 -13.46
C PHE A 325 7.13 24.77 -14.92
N ALA A 326 7.40 25.66 -15.87
CA ALA A 326 7.29 25.35 -17.29
C ALA A 326 8.28 24.25 -17.71
N LEU A 327 9.53 24.31 -17.22
CA LEU A 327 10.54 23.27 -17.44
C LEU A 327 10.06 21.92 -16.90
N ASP A 328 9.56 21.88 -15.67
CA ASP A 328 9.06 20.66 -15.02
C ASP A 328 7.85 20.09 -15.73
N ALA A 329 6.92 20.94 -16.19
CA ALA A 329 5.77 20.52 -16.98
C ALA A 329 6.22 19.85 -18.30
N VAL A 330 7.19 20.44 -19.00
CA VAL A 330 7.76 19.85 -20.23
C VAL A 330 8.43 18.50 -19.93
N LEU A 331 9.20 18.42 -18.84
CA LEU A 331 9.87 17.19 -18.42
C LEU A 331 8.88 16.11 -18.00
N ALA A 332 7.81 16.48 -17.29
CA ALA A 332 6.73 15.59 -16.88
C ALA A 332 5.99 15.03 -18.10
N ILE A 333 5.63 15.89 -19.06
CA ILE A 333 5.01 15.46 -20.33
C ILE A 333 5.95 14.50 -21.08
N HIS A 334 7.25 14.82 -21.17
CA HIS A 334 8.23 13.93 -21.81
C HIS A 334 8.34 12.59 -21.09
N ALA A 335 8.36 12.59 -19.75
CA ALA A 335 8.41 11.38 -18.94
C ALA A 335 7.15 10.53 -19.15
N LEU A 336 5.96 11.12 -19.12
CA LEU A 336 4.69 10.44 -19.39
C LEU A 336 4.68 9.80 -20.78
N ARG A 337 5.12 10.52 -21.81
CA ARG A 337 5.25 9.97 -23.18
C ARG A 337 6.19 8.76 -23.21
N CYS A 338 7.25 8.76 -22.41
CA CYS A 338 8.17 7.63 -22.31
C CYS A 338 7.60 6.45 -21.50
N VAL A 339 6.71 6.70 -20.54
CA VAL A 339 5.98 5.67 -19.80
C VAL A 339 5.04 4.90 -20.73
N PHE A 340 4.29 5.61 -21.58
CA PHE A 340 3.32 5.01 -22.49
C PHE A 340 3.93 4.47 -23.79
N ASN A 341 5.07 5.04 -24.24
CA ASN A 341 5.75 4.59 -25.45
C ASN A 341 7.07 3.86 -25.15
N ARG A 342 7.04 2.53 -25.33
CA ARG A 342 8.18 1.64 -25.03
C ARG A 342 9.42 1.89 -25.89
N SER A 343 9.31 2.52 -27.06
CA SER A 343 10.48 2.84 -27.90
C SER A 343 11.18 4.13 -27.48
N ARG A 344 10.55 4.96 -26.65
CA ARG A 344 11.11 6.24 -26.22
C ARG A 344 11.98 6.10 -24.97
N GLN A 345 13.06 6.88 -24.97
CA GLN A 345 14.00 7.01 -23.86
C GLN A 345 13.98 8.44 -23.34
N LEU A 346 14.28 8.61 -22.04
CA LEU A 346 14.42 9.95 -21.49
C LEU A 346 15.61 10.67 -22.14
N PHE A 347 15.53 11.99 -22.25
CA PHE A 347 16.48 12.77 -23.05
C PHE A 347 17.92 12.60 -22.56
N TYR A 348 18.13 12.56 -21.25
CA TYR A 348 19.44 12.35 -20.64
C TYR A 348 20.00 10.94 -20.88
N GLU A 349 19.13 9.94 -21.09
CA GLU A 349 19.55 8.56 -21.43
C GLU A 349 20.02 8.48 -22.86
N LYS A 350 19.25 9.08 -23.77
CA LYS A 350 19.59 9.17 -25.19
C LYS A 350 20.93 9.88 -25.40
N ARG A 351 21.15 10.99 -24.68
CA ARG A 351 22.40 11.78 -24.76
C ARG A 351 23.60 11.06 -24.16
N SER A 352 23.43 10.41 -23.01
CA SER A 352 24.51 9.65 -22.35
C SER A 352 24.74 8.26 -22.93
N ARG A 353 23.84 7.77 -23.80
CA ARG A 353 23.81 6.39 -24.31
C ARG A 353 23.79 5.33 -23.20
N THR A 354 23.17 5.67 -22.07
CA THR A 354 23.02 4.77 -20.92
C THR A 354 21.61 4.20 -20.83
N HIS A 355 21.50 2.98 -20.32
CA HIS A 355 20.20 2.32 -20.10
C HIS A 355 20.21 1.50 -18.81
N HIS A 356 19.02 1.19 -18.30
CA HIS A 356 18.88 0.35 -17.11
C HIS A 356 18.64 -1.10 -17.50
N VAL A 357 19.31 -2.01 -16.80
CA VAL A 357 19.13 -3.46 -16.93
C VAL A 357 18.70 -4.08 -15.60
N ILE A 358 17.95 -5.18 -15.67
CA ILE A 358 17.59 -6.01 -14.52
C ILE A 358 18.78 -6.93 -14.20
N ARG A 359 19.08 -7.16 -12.92
CA ARG A 359 20.10 -8.12 -12.50
C ARG A 359 19.63 -8.99 -11.35
#